data_AF-A0A934QR66-F1
#
_entry.id   AF-A0A934QR66-F1
#
_cell.length_a   1.000
_cell.length_b   1.000
_cell.length_c   1.000
_cell.angle_alpha   90.00
_cell.angle_beta   90.00
_cell.angle_gamma   90.00
#
_symmetry.space_group_name_H-M   'P 1'
#
loop_
_entity.id
_entity.type
_entity.pdbx_description
1 polymer ?
#
loop_
_entity_poly.entity_id
_entity_poly.type
_entity_poly.pdbx_seq_one_letter_code
_entity_poly.pdbx_strand_id
1 'polypeptide(L)' 'MSAIPQGVLYLPVMAVWITLAGALINRDRMRVVAPLVVAAVTAVIAAVANMPWLLVPVVLLWLLGLLTMVREHRGESY' A
#
# COMPACT_ATOMS: atom_id res chain seq x y z
N MET A 1 22.42 -7.48 -15.85
CA MET A 1 20.97 -7.41 -15.55
C MET A 1 20.80 -7.75 -14.09
N SER A 2 20.55 -6.78 -13.21
CA SER A 2 20.36 -7.03 -11.78
C SER A 2 19.04 -7.78 -11.60
N ALA A 3 19.11 -9.08 -11.36
CA ALA A 3 17.96 -9.87 -10.94
C ALA A 3 17.55 -9.37 -9.55
N ILE A 4 16.57 -8.47 -9.49
CA ILE A 4 15.91 -8.13 -8.23
C ILE A 4 15.37 -9.48 -7.71
N PRO A 5 15.83 -9.97 -6.54
CA PRO A 5 15.33 -11.23 -6.01
C PRO A 5 13.82 -11.10 -5.89
N GLN A 6 13.07 -12.07 -6.43
CA GLN A 6 11.59 -12.02 -6.40
C GLN A 6 11.07 -11.75 -4.97
N GLY A 7 11.79 -12.22 -3.94
CA GLY A 7 11.53 -11.92 -2.52
C GLY A 7 11.43 -10.42 -2.16
N VAL A 8 12.18 -9.54 -2.84
CA VAL A 8 12.12 -8.08 -2.62
C VAL A 8 10.82 -7.49 -3.16
N LEU A 9 10.26 -8.06 -4.23
CA LEU A 9 8.98 -7.59 -4.80
C LEU A 9 7.80 -7.95 -3.90
N TYR A 10 7.87 -9.08 -3.18
CA TYR A 10 6.76 -9.53 -2.34
C TYR A 10 6.57 -8.69 -1.08
N LEU A 11 7.63 -8.08 -0.52
CA LEU A 11 7.53 -7.37 0.75
C LEU A 11 6.61 -6.13 0.68
N PRO A 12 6.77 -5.18 -0.27
CA PRO A 12 5.85 -4.05 -0.38
C PRO A 12 4.43 -4.47 -0.71
N VAL A 13 4.28 -5.48 -1.58
CA VAL A 13 2.97 -6.01 -1.99
C VAL A 13 2.23 -6.57 -0.77
N MET A 14 2.88 -7.44 0.00
CA MET A 14 2.29 -8.02 1.22
C MET A 14 1.98 -6.95 2.27
N ALA A 15 2.89 -5.99 2.46
CA ALA A 15 2.68 -4.91 3.42
C ALA A 15 1.40 -4.13 3.12
N VAL A 16 1.18 -3.76 1.84
CA VAL A 16 -0.03 -3.05 1.40
C VAL A 16 -1.28 -3.86 1.73
N TRP A 17 -1.32 -5.14 1.35
CA TRP A 17 -2.47 -6.02 1.57
C TRP A 17 -2.77 -6.21 3.06
N ILE A 18 -1.76 -6.38 3.90
CA ILE A 18 -1.93 -6.49 5.36
C ILE A 18 -2.51 -5.20 5.93
N THR A 19 -1.97 -4.03 5.55
CA THR A 19 -2.53 -2.75 6.01
C THR A 19 -3.95 -2.51 5.51
N LEU A 20 -4.26 -2.86 4.26
CA LEU A 20 -5.60 -2.73 3.71
C LEU A 20 -6.60 -3.62 4.46
N ALA A 21 -6.23 -4.89 4.72
CA ALA A 21 -7.06 -5.80 5.51
C ALA A 21 -7.30 -5.25 6.92
N GLY A 22 -6.26 -4.74 7.58
CA GLY A 22 -6.37 -4.08 8.89
C GLY A 22 -7.33 -2.89 8.86
N ALA A 23 -7.18 -1.99 7.88
CA ALA A 23 -8.04 -0.83 7.73
C ALA A 23 -9.52 -1.20 7.48
N LEU A 24 -9.77 -2.25 6.68
CA LEU A 24 -11.12 -2.76 6.42
C LEU A 24 -11.75 -3.41 7.67
N ILE A 25 -10.97 -4.20 8.42
CA ILE A 25 -11.42 -4.83 9.68
C ILE A 25 -11.78 -3.76 10.71
N ASN A 26 -10.96 -2.71 10.82
CA ASN A 26 -11.19 -1.59 11.72
C ASN A 26 -12.29 -0.63 11.24
N ARG A 27 -12.85 -0.84 10.05
CA ARG A 27 -13.82 0.05 9.39
C ARG A 27 -13.32 1.48 9.31
N ASP A 28 -12.05 1.65 8.97
CA ASP A 28 -11.45 2.96 8.79
C ASP A 28 -12.17 3.77 7.71
N ARG A 29 -12.07 5.10 7.81
CA ARG A 29 -12.68 6.02 6.85
C ARG A 29 -12.14 5.77 5.44
N MET A 30 -12.96 6.11 4.44
CA MET A 30 -12.58 6.01 3.02
C MET A 30 -11.28 6.77 2.69
N ARG A 31 -10.95 7.83 3.44
CA ARG A 31 -9.67 8.57 3.29
C ARG A 31 -8.42 7.71 3.57
N VAL A 32 -8.55 6.68 4.40
CA VAL A 32 -7.49 5.70 4.70
C VAL A 32 -7.52 4.56 3.69
N VAL A 33 -8.72 4.04 3.40
CA VAL A 33 -8.91 2.86 2.54
C VAL A 33 -8.60 3.17 1.08
N ALA A 34 -9.01 4.32 0.56
CA ALA A 34 -8.83 4.69 -0.85
C ALA A 34 -7.36 4.62 -1.33
N PRO A 35 -6.37 5.27 -0.68
CA PRO A 35 -4.98 5.16 -1.12
C PRO A 35 -4.43 3.74 -1.00
N LEU A 36 -4.86 2.97 0.01
CA LEU A 36 -4.46 1.57 0.18
C LEU A 36 -5.02 0.66 -0.92
N VAL A 37 -6.26 0.90 -1.38
CA VAL A 37 -6.85 0.18 -2.53
C VAL A 37 -6.08 0.49 -3.82
N VAL A 38 -5.75 1.75 -4.08
CA VAL A 38 -4.95 2.13 -5.25
C VAL A 38 -3.55 1.50 -5.18
N ALA A 39 -2.94 1.49 -3.99
CA ALA A 39 -1.66 0.82 -3.78
C ALA A 39 -1.75 -0.68 -4.07
N ALA A 40 -2.81 -1.36 -3.61
CA ALA A 40 -3.00 -2.80 -3.79
C ALA A 40 -3.19 -3.16 -5.27
N VAL A 41 -4.01 -2.39 -6.00
CA VAL A 41 -4.21 -2.58 -7.45
C VAL A 41 -2.89 -2.36 -8.20
N THR A 42 -2.17 -1.29 -7.86
CA THR A 42 -0.87 -0.99 -8.49
C THR A 42 0.17 -2.07 -8.20
N ALA A 43 0.14 -2.65 -7.00
CA ALA A 43 1.02 -3.74 -6.58
C ALA A 43 0.74 -5.02 -7.39
N VAL A 44 -0.53 -5.33 -7.66
CA VAL A 44 -0.90 -6.43 -8.55
C VAL A 44 -0.41 -6.18 -9.97
N ILE A 45 -0.58 -4.97 -10.51
CA ILE A 45 -0.09 -4.62 -11.84
C ILE A 45 1.42 -4.74 -11.91
N ALA A 46 2.15 -4.25 -10.89
CA ALA A 46 3.61 -4.36 -10.81
C ALA A 46 4.07 -5.83 -10.86
N ALA A 47 3.38 -6.72 -10.12
CA ALA A 47 3.68 -8.14 -10.07
C ALA A 47 3.34 -8.86 -11.38
N VAL A 48 2.15 -8.64 -11.95
CA VAL A 48 1.68 -9.32 -13.16
C VAL A 48 2.43 -8.85 -14.41
N ALA A 49 2.68 -7.55 -14.53
CA ALA A 49 3.39 -6.97 -15.66
C ALA A 49 4.92 -7.07 -15.54
N ASN A 50 5.43 -7.61 -14.42
CA ASN A 50 6.86 -7.67 -14.08
C ASN A 50 7.56 -6.29 -14.22
N MET A 51 6.89 -5.26 -13.70
CA MET A 51 7.31 -3.86 -13.77
C MET A 51 7.77 -3.39 -12.37
N PRO A 52 9.03 -3.67 -11.97
CA PRO A 52 9.49 -3.39 -10.60
C PRO A 52 9.51 -1.90 -10.24
N TRP A 53 9.61 -1.02 -11.24
CA TRP A 53 9.57 0.43 -11.03
C TRP A 53 8.21 0.92 -10.47
N LEU A 54 7.13 0.16 -10.69
CA LEU A 54 5.82 0.44 -10.08
C LEU A 54 5.81 0.19 -8.57
N LEU A 55 6.83 -0.43 -7.99
CA LEU A 55 6.94 -0.52 -6.53
C LEU A 55 7.12 0.84 -5.87
N VAL A 56 7.72 1.81 -6.57
CA VAL A 56 7.88 3.17 -6.03
C VAL A 56 6.52 3.81 -5.75
N PRO A 57 5.58 3.91 -6.71
CA PRO A 57 4.25 4.43 -6.42
C PRO A 57 3.46 3.55 -5.44
N VAL A 58 3.65 2.22 -5.43
CA VAL A 58 3.04 1.32 -4.43
C VAL A 58 3.45 1.71 -3.01
N VAL A 59 4.76 1.88 -2.76
CA VAL A 59 5.28 2.26 -1.45
C VAL A 59 4.80 3.65 -1.06
N LEU A 60 4.77 4.60 -1.99
CA LEU A 60 4.29 5.97 -1.71
C LEU A 60 2.81 5.98 -1.31
N LEU A 61 1.95 5.26 -2.04
CA LEU A 61 0.53 5.16 -1.73
C LEU A 61 0.28 4.41 -0.42
N TRP A 62 1.07 3.38 -0.14
CA TRP A 62 1.05 2.67 1.13
C TRP A 62 1.40 3.58 2.31
N LEU A 63 2.49 4.35 2.21
CA LEU A 63 2.90 5.32 3.21
C LEU A 63 1.85 6.42 3.39
N LEU A 64 1.22 6.87 2.30
CA LEU A 64 0.11 7.83 2.37
C LEU A 64 -1.07 7.27 3.16
N GLY A 65 -1.47 6.02 2.89
CA GLY A 65 -2.53 5.33 3.64
C GLY A 65 -2.19 5.13 5.12
N LEU A 66 -0.93 4.79 5.43
CA LEU A 66 -0.44 4.71 6.80
C LEU A 66 -0.48 6.07 7.51
N LEU A 67 -0.03 7.13 6.83
CA LEU A 67 -0.05 8.48 7.39
C LEU A 67 -1.48 8.96 7.66
N THR A 68 -2.42 8.71 6.75
CA THR A 68 -3.82 9.05 6.98
C THR A 68 -4.42 8.23 8.12
N MET A 69 -4.11 6.94 8.20
CA MET A 69 -4.53 6.08 9.32
C MET A 69 -4.03 6.64 10.67
N VAL A 70 -2.74 6.98 10.77
CA VAL A 70 -2.13 7.53 11.99
C VAL A 70 -2.75 8.87 12.36
N ARG A 71 -2.98 9.76 11.38
CA ARG A 71 -3.60 11.07 11.61
C ARG A 71 -5.03 10.95 12.11
N GLU A 72 -5.82 10.06 11.51
CA GLU A 72 -7.20 9.79 11.95
C GLU A 72 -7.22 9.24 13.38
N HIS A 73 -6.32 8.31 13.72
CA HIS A 73 -6.20 7.77 15.08
C HIS A 73 -5.74 8.81 16.12
N ARG A 74 -4.98 9.82 15.70
CA ARG A 74 -4.55 10.94 16.55
C ARG A 74 -5.60 12.03 16.71
N GLY A 75 -6.72 11.96 15.98
CA GLY A 75 -7.74 13.01 15.99
C GLY A 75 -7.30 14.30 15.30
N GLU A 76 -6.26 14.27 14.46
CA GLU A 76 -5.75 15.42 13.69
C GLU A 76 -6.56 15.68 12.41
N SER A 77 -7.81 15.22 12.37
CA SER A 77 -8.72 15.45 11.23
C SER A 77 -9.27 16.88 11.29
N TYR A 78 -8.56 17.81 10.65
CA TYR A 78 -9.09 19.13 10.28
C TYR A 78 -10.24 19.01 9.28
#